data_AF-A0A7J2Y7P2-F1
#
_entry.id   AF-A0A7J2Y7P2-F1
#
_cell.length_a   1.000
_cell.length_b   1.000
_cell.length_c   1.000
_cell.angle_alpha   90.00
_cell.angle_beta   90.00
_cell.angle_gamma   90.00
#
_symmetry.space_group_name_H-M   'P 1'
#
loop_
_entity.id
_entity.type
_entity.pdbx_description
1 polymer ?
#
loop_
_entity_poly.entity_id
_entity_poly.type
_entity_poly.pdbx_seq_one_letter_code
_entity_poly.pdbx_strand_id
1 'polypeptide(L)' 'MSCATFTRIVEKDLSCERGVNAASANDMLDAAVVDYDLATTDEAMLSRAIGSSPSYRVRQLA' A
#
# COMPACT_ATOMS: atom_id res chain seq x y z
N MET A 1 9.40 14.04 9.21
CA MET A 1 8.11 13.32 9.11
C MET A 1 8.10 12.23 10.15
N SER A 2 7.05 12.12 10.96
CA SER A 2 6.86 11.00 11.89
C SER A 2 6.38 9.77 11.11
N CYS A 3 7.02 8.62 11.29
CA CYS A 3 6.68 7.34 10.64
C CYS A 3 5.17 6.99 10.72
N ALA A 4 4.50 7.33 11.82
CA ALA A 4 3.05 7.12 12.01
C ALA A 4 2.16 7.99 11.10
N THR A 5 2.65 9.14 10.63
CA THR A 5 1.94 9.97 9.65
C THR A 5 2.10 9.39 8.25
N PHE A 6 3.24 8.76 7.98
CA PHE A 6 3.56 8.17 6.70
C PHE A 6 2.76 6.89 6.44
N THR A 7 2.62 5.99 7.42
CA THR A 7 1.74 4.81 7.33
C THR A 7 0.30 5.19 7.00
N ARG A 8 -0.22 6.21 7.66
CA ARG A 8 -1.60 6.68 7.45
C ARG A 8 -1.83 7.25 6.05
N ILE A 9 -0.79 7.87 5.46
CA ILE A 9 -0.84 8.36 4.07
C ILE A 9 -0.83 7.17 3.12
N VAL A 10 0.09 6.21 3.32
CA VAL A 10 0.20 4.99 2.52
C VAL A 10 -1.10 4.17 2.53
N GLU A 11 -1.70 3.93 3.70
CA GLU A 11 -2.98 3.22 3.81
C GLU A 11 -4.10 3.95 3.05
N LYS A 12 -4.15 5.27 3.18
CA LYS A 12 -5.15 6.08 2.51
C LYS A 12 -4.98 6.03 0.99
N ASP A 13 -3.75 6.20 0.50
CA ASP A 13 -3.45 6.20 -0.93
C ASP A 13 -3.76 4.84 -1.54
N LEU A 14 -3.37 3.73 -0.88
CA LEU A 14 -3.72 2.37 -1.31
C LEU A 14 -5.23 2.11 -1.26
N SER A 15 -5.93 2.56 -0.23
CA SER A 15 -7.40 2.39 -0.14
C SER A 15 -8.18 3.16 -1.21
N CYS A 16 -7.57 4.16 -1.84
CA CYS A 16 -8.18 4.92 -2.94
C CYS A 16 -7.98 4.25 -4.30
N GLU A 17 -7.08 3.27 -4.41
CA GLU A 17 -6.85 2.55 -5.65
C GLU A 17 -8.01 1.63 -5.99
N ARG A 18 -8.39 1.63 -7.27
CA ARG A 18 -9.45 0.73 -7.75
C ARG A 18 -8.97 -0.70 -7.63
N GLY A 19 -9.84 -1.56 -7.11
CA GLY A 19 -9.53 -2.97 -6.92
C GLY A 19 -8.93 -3.31 -5.56
N VAL A 20 -8.62 -2.32 -4.72
CA VAL A 20 -8.19 -2.55 -3.34
C VAL A 20 -9.40 -2.75 -2.45
N ASN A 21 -9.45 -3.89 -1.76
CA ASN A 21 -10.47 -4.22 -0.77
C ASN A 21 -10.05 -3.73 0.62
N ALA A 22 -8.79 -3.93 0.96
CA ALA A 22 -8.22 -3.50 2.23
C ALA A 22 -6.71 -3.21 2.10
N ALA A 23 -6.22 -2.25 2.88
CA ALA A 23 -4.80 -1.95 2.98
C ALA A 23 -4.42 -1.69 4.44
N SER A 24 -3.29 -2.24 4.87
CA SER A 24 -2.71 -1.98 6.18
C SER A 24 -1.21 -1.78 6.04
N ALA A 25 -0.71 -0.65 6.56
CA ALA A 25 0.70 -0.30 6.51
C ALA A 25 1.32 -0.43 7.90
N ASN A 26 2.52 -0.98 7.96
CA ASN A 26 3.28 -1.16 9.19
C ASN A 26 4.60 -0.40 9.10
N ASP A 27 4.74 0.66 9.90
CA ASP A 27 5.95 1.50 9.96
C ASP A 27 7.14 0.77 10.55
N MET A 28 6.93 -0.11 11.53
CA MET A 28 8.01 -0.90 12.12
C MET A 28 8.63 -1.88 11.11
N LEU A 29 7.85 -2.35 10.15
CA LEU A 29 8.28 -3.30 9.13
C LEU A 29 8.58 -2.67 7.76
N ASP A 30 8.32 -1.37 7.62
CA ASP A 30 8.39 -0.65 6.34
C ASP A 30 7.68 -1.42 5.21
N ALA A 31 6.49 -1.94 5.51
CA ALA A 31 5.76 -2.85 4.63
C ALA A 31 4.25 -2.58 4.67
N ALA A 32 3.60 -2.68 3.51
CA ALA A 32 2.16 -2.62 3.38
C ALA A 32 1.63 -3.97 2.92
N VAL A 33 0.58 -4.42 3.59
CA VAL A 33 -0.18 -5.59 3.19
C VAL A 33 -1.48 -5.09 2.56
N VAL A 34 -1.75 -5.54 1.34
CA VAL A 34 -2.88 -5.08 0.55
C VAL A 34 -3.65 -6.29 0.06
N ASP A 35 -4.96 -6.28 0.31
CA ASP A 35 -5.93 -7.17 -0.32
C ASP A 35 -6.48 -6.43 -1.54
N TYR A 36 -6.21 -6.98 -2.73
CA TYR A 36 -6.62 -6.39 -3.98
C TYR A 36 -6.96 -7.45 -5.03
N ASP A 37 -7.84 -7.08 -5.95
CA ASP A 37 -8.25 -7.92 -7.08
C ASP A 37 -7.26 -7.77 -8.25
N LEU A 38 -6.57 -8.88 -8.56
CA LEU A 38 -5.62 -9.04 -9.66
C LEU A 38 -6.23 -8.77 -11.05
N ALA A 39 -7.56 -8.84 -11.19
CA ALA A 39 -8.23 -8.50 -12.45
C ALA A 39 -8.32 -6.97 -12.68
N THR A 40 -8.12 -6.17 -11.64
CA THR A 40 -8.35 -4.71 -11.67
C THR A 40 -7.13 -3.88 -11.30
N THR A 41 -6.22 -4.41 -10.49
CA THR A 41 -4.95 -3.75 -10.13
C THR A 41 -3.85 -4.78 -9.92
N ASP A 42 -2.60 -4.32 -9.89
CA ASP A 42 -1.41 -5.14 -9.72
C ASP A 42 -0.39 -4.45 -8.79
N GLU A 43 0.64 -5.18 -8.37
CA GLU A 43 1.68 -4.65 -7.48
C GLU A 43 2.38 -3.41 -8.06
N ALA A 44 2.51 -3.29 -9.39
CA ALA A 44 3.17 -2.16 -10.02
C ALA A 44 2.30 -0.89 -9.95
N MET A 45 0.99 -1.04 -10.10
CA MET A 45 0.01 0.05 -9.91
C MET A 45 -0.05 0.48 -8.45
N LEU A 46 -0.12 -0.47 -7.52
CA LEU A 46 -0.10 -0.17 -6.07
C LEU A 46 1.21 0.51 -5.65
N SER A 47 2.35 0.06 -6.19
CA SER A 47 3.65 0.70 -5.94
C SER A 47 3.74 2.12 -6.51
N ARG A 48 3.02 2.41 -7.59
CA ARG A 48 2.89 3.77 -8.14
C ARG A 48 1.98 4.65 -7.28
N ALA A 49 0.90 4.08 -6.75
CA ALA A 49 -0.05 4.78 -5.89
C ALA A 49 0.61 5.35 -4.62
N ILE A 50 1.50 4.57 -4.00
CA ILE A 50 2.25 4.99 -2.81
C ILE A 50 3.45 5.91 -3.14
N GLY A 51 3.61 6.28 -4.42
CA GLY A 51 4.48 7.33 -4.93
C GLY A 51 5.93 7.28 -4.45
N SER A 52 6.83 6.67 -5.24
CA SER A 52 8.29 6.75 -5.09
C SER A 52 8.84 6.61 -3.66
N SER A 53 8.12 5.94 -2.77
CA SER A 53 8.52 5.59 -1.42
C SER A 53 9.32 4.31 -1.53
N PRO A 54 10.66 4.40 -1.69
CA PRO A 54 11.44 3.37 -2.37
C PRO A 54 11.66 2.11 -1.50
N SER A 55 11.16 2.10 -0.27
CA SER A 55 11.41 1.03 0.69
C SER A 55 10.15 0.29 1.17
N TYR A 56 8.94 0.77 0.84
CA TYR A 56 7.71 0.08 1.20
C TYR A 56 7.48 -1.15 0.32
N ARG A 57 7.55 -2.34 0.93
CA ARG A 57 7.24 -3.60 0.23
C ARG A 57 5.74 -3.85 0.26
N VAL A 58 5.11 -3.92 -0.91
CA VAL A 58 3.71 -4.37 -1.05
C VAL A 58 3.69 -5.89 -1.06
N ARG A 59 2.79 -6.50 -0.27
CA ARG A 59 2.51 -7.93 -0.32
C ARG A 59 1.01 -8.16 -0.40
N GLN A 60 0.60 -9.08 -1.27
CA GLN A 60 -0.79 -9.51 -1.36
C GLN A 60 -1.15 -10.38 -0.15
N LEU A 61 -2.30 -10.10 0.48
CA LEU A 61 -2.93 -11.04 1.40
C LEU A 61 -3.67 -12.09 0.56
N ALA A 62 -3.23 -13.35 0.62
CA ALA A 62 -3.85 -14.49 -0.05
C ALA A 62 -4.88 -15.18 0.84
#